data_AF-A0A1G2LRH4-F1
#
_entry.id   AF-A0A1G2LRH4-F1
#
_cell.length_a   1.000
_cell.length_b   1.000
_cell.length_c   1.000
_cell.angle_alpha   90.00
_cell.angle_beta   90.00
_cell.angle_gamma   90.00
#
_symmetry.space_group_name_H-M   'P 1'
#
loop_
_entity.id
_entity.type
_entity.pdbx_description
1 polymer ?
#
loop_
_entity_poly.entity_id
_entity_poly.type
_entity_poly.pdbx_seq_one_letter_code
_entity_poly.pdbx_strand_id
1 'polypeptide(L)'
;MIKPNLYYFRLSKECPEKPLDKFYIFDEKHKDLKKYISKTKEIKKFLITIKTLENSREKREIIDKYYFKLQKSLNEYSNASEFNAFVNACDSYLKVVREDIKLLKEITKRYFEKRLLKEIAPEEWIQAILDSHASRKKGQARENKLLKILEGEKYKIFKKGGKWSDFLKIKKAAAKFSSGKKSDFNISKVRKNLNIKMQTTKQNKILDLIIKNGNKFFILEAKHINASGGAQDKQISELIEITSLKEKSENMHYIVFLDGYKSNLILGDEIKSGGKLKQQQKEILLNLKKNKNSFWLNTAGFSRLIKDLK
;
A
#
# COMPACT_ATOMS: atom_id res chain seq x y z
N MET A 1 -20.30 17.23 -18.97
CA MET A 1 -20.96 15.98 -19.40
C MET A 1 -19.89 14.90 -19.57
N ILE A 2 -20.13 13.69 -19.05
CA ILE A 2 -19.17 12.59 -19.10
C ILE A 2 -18.92 12.16 -20.57
N LYS A 3 -17.66 12.10 -20.97
CA LYS A 3 -17.23 11.58 -22.28
C LYS A 3 -17.13 10.05 -22.28
N PRO A 4 -17.03 9.38 -23.44
CA PRO A 4 -16.78 7.94 -23.51
C PRO A 4 -15.51 7.54 -22.76
N ASN A 5 -15.49 6.37 -22.13
CA ASN A 5 -14.34 5.88 -21.35
C ASN A 5 -13.01 5.90 -22.11
N LEU A 6 -13.02 5.57 -23.42
CA LEU A 6 -11.83 5.58 -24.28
C LEU A 6 -11.22 6.97 -24.45
N TYR A 7 -11.99 8.04 -24.30
CA TYR A 7 -11.46 9.41 -24.29
C TYR A 7 -10.50 9.60 -23.10
N TYR A 8 -10.93 9.22 -21.89
CA TYR A 8 -10.10 9.36 -20.70
C TYR A 8 -8.93 8.37 -20.66
N PHE A 9 -9.09 7.19 -21.27
CA PHE A 9 -7.99 6.26 -21.48
C PHE A 9 -6.89 6.88 -22.36
N ARG A 10 -7.29 7.48 -23.50
CA ARG A 10 -6.35 8.18 -24.39
C ARG A 10 -5.66 9.34 -23.69
N LEU A 11 -6.40 10.15 -22.94
CA LEU A 11 -5.81 11.22 -22.15
C LEU A 11 -4.79 10.70 -21.13
N SER A 12 -5.09 9.56 -20.48
CA SER A 12 -4.15 8.93 -19.54
C SER A 12 -2.87 8.49 -20.25
N LYS A 13 -2.98 8.01 -21.50
CA LYS A 13 -1.82 7.66 -22.33
C LYS A 13 -1.00 8.91 -22.73
N GLU A 14 -1.65 9.98 -23.14
CA GLU A 14 -1.01 11.22 -23.60
C GLU A 14 -0.37 12.03 -22.46
N CYS A 15 -0.83 11.84 -21.22
CA CYS A 15 -0.36 12.53 -20.03
C CYS A 15 0.20 11.51 -19.02
N PRO A 16 1.43 11.00 -19.20
CA PRO A 16 2.02 9.99 -18.33
C PRO A 16 2.25 10.49 -16.90
N GLU A 17 2.31 9.56 -15.95
CA GLU A 17 2.67 9.84 -14.56
C GLU A 17 4.11 10.35 -14.45
N LYS A 18 4.32 11.30 -13.54
CA LYS A 18 5.64 11.84 -13.26
C LYS A 18 6.49 10.80 -12.50
N PRO A 19 7.80 10.70 -12.77
CA PRO A 19 8.69 9.80 -12.03
C PRO A 19 8.72 10.12 -10.52
N LEU A 20 8.68 11.41 -10.18
CA LEU A 20 8.68 11.93 -8.80
C LEU A 20 7.37 12.65 -8.52
N ASP A 21 6.44 11.94 -7.90
CA ASP A 21 5.19 12.50 -7.40
C ASP A 21 5.27 12.71 -5.88
N LYS A 22 5.07 13.96 -5.47
CA LYS A 22 5.12 14.43 -4.07
C LYS A 22 4.22 13.64 -3.13
N PHE A 23 3.12 13.04 -3.61
CA PHE A 23 2.28 12.18 -2.77
C PHE A 23 2.98 10.91 -2.29
N TYR A 24 4.02 10.46 -3.00
CA TYR A 24 4.73 9.20 -2.72
C TYR A 24 6.18 9.41 -2.29
N ILE A 25 6.59 10.66 -2.06
CA ILE A 25 7.90 11.04 -1.54
C ILE A 25 7.79 11.17 -0.02
N PHE A 26 8.67 10.48 0.69
CA PHE A 26 8.76 10.47 2.15
C PHE A 26 10.23 10.63 2.54
N ASP A 27 10.79 11.78 2.19
CA ASP A 27 12.21 12.13 2.30
C ASP A 27 12.55 12.93 3.57
N GLU A 28 11.55 13.30 4.36
CA GLU A 28 11.75 13.90 5.67
C GLU A 28 12.31 12.89 6.69
N LYS A 29 13.20 13.37 7.57
CA LYS A 29 13.68 12.58 8.70
C LYS A 29 12.53 12.04 9.54
N HIS A 30 12.68 10.81 10.01
CA HIS A 30 11.64 10.20 10.83
C HIS A 30 11.45 11.00 12.14
N LYS A 31 10.20 11.36 12.47
CA LYS A 31 9.88 12.17 13.66
C LYS A 31 10.45 11.57 14.96
N ASP A 32 10.40 10.26 15.08
CA ASP A 32 10.95 9.51 16.22
C ASP A 32 12.39 8.99 16.04
N LEU A 33 13.18 9.52 15.09
CA LEU A 33 14.52 8.99 14.76
C LEU A 33 15.43 8.83 15.98
N LYS A 34 15.39 9.79 16.91
CA LYS A 34 16.15 9.73 18.18
C LYS A 34 15.80 8.50 19.03
N LYS A 35 14.53 8.10 19.06
CA LYS A 35 14.08 6.90 19.80
C LYS A 35 14.61 5.63 19.15
N TYR A 36 14.59 5.55 17.82
CA TYR A 36 15.21 4.45 17.09
C TYR A 36 16.72 4.35 17.34
N ILE A 37 17.45 5.47 17.30
CA ILE A 37 18.88 5.51 17.61
C ILE A 37 19.15 5.01 19.03
N SER A 38 18.44 5.54 20.02
CA SER A 38 18.60 5.13 21.42
C SER A 38 18.33 3.63 21.58
N LYS A 39 17.27 3.12 20.94
CA LYS A 39 16.91 1.71 21.01
C LYS A 39 17.94 0.80 20.32
N THR A 40 18.46 1.19 19.17
CA THR A 40 19.53 0.45 18.48
C THR A 40 20.81 0.39 19.31
N LYS A 41 21.20 1.51 19.96
CA LYS A 41 22.35 1.53 20.89
C LYS A 41 22.16 0.58 22.07
N GLU A 42 20.95 0.57 22.66
CA GLU A 42 20.62 -0.34 23.76
C GLU A 42 20.70 -1.81 23.35
N ILE A 43 20.12 -2.18 22.20
CA ILE A 43 20.19 -3.55 21.65
C ILE A 43 21.64 -3.96 21.44
N LYS A 44 22.45 -3.09 20.82
CA LYS A 44 23.88 -3.36 20.58
C LYS A 44 24.64 -3.57 21.88
N LYS A 45 24.38 -2.75 22.91
CA LYS A 45 24.99 -2.93 24.23
C LYS A 45 24.71 -4.33 24.78
N PHE A 46 23.48 -4.82 24.69
CA PHE A 46 23.16 -6.18 25.16
C PHE A 46 23.81 -7.26 24.29
N LEU A 47 23.77 -7.13 22.96
CA LEU A 47 24.41 -8.09 22.06
C LEU A 47 25.93 -8.20 22.27
N ILE A 48 26.61 -7.06 22.40
CA ILE A 48 28.05 -7.01 22.70
C ILE A 48 28.32 -7.65 24.05
N THR A 49 27.54 -7.29 25.08
CA THR A 49 27.69 -7.88 26.42
C THR A 49 27.54 -9.41 26.38
N ILE A 50 26.50 -9.92 25.72
CA ILE A 50 26.27 -11.36 25.58
C ILE A 50 27.47 -12.02 24.88
N LYS A 51 27.92 -11.48 23.73
CA LYS A 51 29.06 -12.05 22.98
C LYS A 51 30.35 -12.04 23.81
N THR A 52 30.61 -10.97 24.56
CA THR A 52 31.78 -10.89 25.44
C THR A 52 31.72 -11.94 26.54
N LEU A 53 30.58 -12.10 27.21
CA LEU A 53 30.40 -13.11 28.27
C LEU A 53 30.49 -14.55 27.74
N GLU A 54 29.96 -14.82 26.54
CA GLU A 54 30.10 -16.12 25.87
C GLU A 54 31.57 -16.42 25.54
N ASN A 55 32.32 -15.44 25.02
CA ASN A 55 33.73 -15.58 24.70
C ASN A 55 34.61 -15.79 25.95
N SER A 56 34.27 -15.15 27.07
CA SER A 56 34.97 -15.32 28.35
C SER A 56 34.52 -16.57 29.12
N ARG A 57 33.64 -17.40 28.54
CA ARG A 57 33.12 -18.64 29.14
C ARG A 57 32.45 -18.42 30.51
N GLU A 58 31.73 -17.31 30.65
CA GLU A 58 31.00 -16.98 31.87
C GLU A 58 29.86 -17.94 32.19
N LYS A 59 29.39 -17.90 33.44
CA LYS A 59 28.29 -18.76 33.87
C LYS A 59 27.04 -18.54 33.02
N ARG A 60 26.44 -19.63 32.55
CA ARG A 60 25.24 -19.61 31.67
C ARG A 60 24.09 -18.80 32.25
N GLU A 61 23.90 -18.82 33.56
CA GLU A 61 22.89 -18.05 34.28
C GLU A 61 23.08 -16.53 34.11
N ILE A 62 24.33 -16.07 34.10
CA ILE A 62 24.68 -14.65 33.90
C ILE A 62 24.40 -14.27 32.45
N ILE A 63 24.80 -15.10 31.49
CA ILE A 63 24.54 -14.89 30.06
C ILE A 63 23.01 -14.82 29.81
N ASP A 64 22.25 -15.74 30.38
CA ASP A 64 20.80 -15.81 30.25
C ASP A 64 20.10 -14.56 30.80
N LYS A 65 20.59 -13.98 31.90
CA LYS A 65 20.11 -12.69 32.41
C LYS A 65 20.20 -11.59 31.36
N TYR A 66 21.25 -11.56 30.54
CA TYR A 66 21.39 -10.57 29.46
C TYR A 66 20.52 -10.89 28.25
N TYR A 67 20.28 -12.17 27.92
CA TYR A 67 19.27 -12.53 26.94
C TYR A 67 17.86 -12.05 27.33
N PHE A 68 17.47 -12.19 28.61
CA PHE A 68 16.19 -11.65 29.09
C PHE A 68 16.13 -10.11 29.05
N LYS A 69 17.25 -9.43 29.33
CA LYS A 69 17.33 -7.96 29.18
C LYS A 69 17.18 -7.54 27.72
N LEU A 70 17.87 -8.23 26.80
CA LEU A 70 17.71 -8.03 25.37
C LEU A 70 16.23 -8.21 24.97
N GLN A 71 15.62 -9.34 25.32
CA GLN A 71 14.21 -9.64 25.03
C GLN A 71 13.27 -8.52 25.50
N LYS A 72 13.44 -8.04 26.76
CA LYS A 72 12.62 -6.96 27.33
C LYS A 72 12.85 -5.62 26.65
N SER A 73 14.05 -5.37 26.13
CA SER A 73 14.37 -4.12 25.42
C SER A 73 13.71 -4.02 24.05
N LEU A 74 13.39 -5.15 23.40
CA LEU A 74 12.82 -5.19 22.06
C LEU A 74 11.38 -4.62 22.03
N ASN A 75 11.13 -3.62 21.19
CA ASN A 75 9.83 -2.96 21.01
C ASN A 75 9.66 -2.38 19.59
N GLU A 76 8.62 -1.57 19.34
CA GLU A 76 8.41 -1.02 17.98
C GLU A 76 9.61 -0.22 17.44
N TYR A 77 10.42 0.40 18.31
CA TYR A 77 11.62 1.15 17.92
C TYR A 77 12.81 0.25 17.59
N SER A 78 12.72 -1.06 17.82
CA SER A 78 13.75 -2.02 17.42
C SER A 78 13.72 -2.35 15.93
N ASN A 79 12.62 -2.01 15.24
CA ASN A 79 12.38 -2.44 13.86
C ASN A 79 13.40 -1.90 12.84
N ALA A 80 14.13 -0.83 13.20
CA ALA A 80 15.16 -0.19 12.38
C ALA A 80 16.58 -0.48 12.86
N SER A 81 16.75 -1.48 13.73
CA SER A 81 18.08 -1.95 14.13
C SER A 81 18.64 -2.97 13.13
N GLU A 82 19.97 -3.05 13.00
CA GLU A 82 20.62 -4.04 12.15
C GLU A 82 20.35 -5.48 12.65
N PHE A 83 20.16 -5.64 13.96
CA PHE A 83 19.76 -6.92 14.55
C PHE A 83 18.38 -7.35 14.06
N ASN A 84 17.39 -6.45 14.06
CA ASN A 84 16.06 -6.78 13.53
C ASN A 84 16.07 -7.01 12.01
N ALA A 85 16.92 -6.29 11.27
CA ALA A 85 17.11 -6.57 9.84
C ALA A 85 17.63 -8.01 9.62
N PHE A 86 18.51 -8.50 10.51
CA PHE A 86 18.96 -9.89 10.47
C PHE A 86 17.89 -10.89 10.92
N VAL A 87 17.08 -10.56 11.94
CA VAL A 87 15.89 -11.35 12.32
C VAL A 87 15.00 -11.60 11.09
N ASN A 88 14.72 -10.54 10.32
CA ASN A 88 13.94 -10.66 9.09
C ASN A 88 14.64 -11.54 8.03
N ALA A 89 15.98 -11.48 7.94
CA ALA A 89 16.76 -12.34 7.05
C ALA A 89 16.77 -13.82 7.49
N CYS A 90 16.43 -14.11 8.75
CA CYS A 90 16.24 -15.46 9.27
C CYS A 90 14.78 -15.96 9.13
N ASP A 91 13.99 -15.36 8.23
CA ASP A 91 12.57 -15.70 8.02
C ASP A 91 11.73 -15.62 9.30
N SER A 92 12.06 -14.66 10.17
CA SER A 92 11.32 -14.40 11.39
C SER A 92 10.96 -12.92 11.49
N TYR A 93 10.21 -12.55 12.52
CA TYR A 93 9.83 -11.16 12.76
C TYR A 93 9.90 -10.84 14.25
N LEU A 94 10.15 -9.56 14.53
CA LEU A 94 10.46 -9.06 15.87
C LEU A 94 9.53 -9.58 16.98
N LYS A 95 8.23 -9.62 16.71
CA LYS A 95 7.23 -10.05 17.70
C LYS A 95 7.45 -11.49 18.14
N VAL A 96 7.64 -12.43 17.19
CA VAL A 96 7.86 -13.84 17.50
C VAL A 96 9.18 -14.04 18.24
N VAL A 97 10.25 -13.39 17.77
CA VAL A 97 11.56 -13.45 18.44
C VAL A 97 11.50 -12.87 19.86
N ARG A 98 10.71 -11.83 20.08
CA ARG A 98 10.51 -11.25 21.41
C ARG A 98 9.75 -12.20 22.34
N GLU A 99 8.77 -12.94 21.83
CA GLU A 99 7.94 -13.85 22.63
C GLU A 99 8.63 -15.19 22.91
N ASP A 100 9.54 -15.63 22.04
CA ASP A 100 10.29 -16.88 22.17
C ASP A 100 11.77 -16.64 22.50
N ILE A 101 12.13 -16.84 23.76
CA ILE A 101 13.51 -16.68 24.25
C ILE A 101 14.48 -17.71 23.62
N LYS A 102 14.02 -18.91 23.27
CA LYS A 102 14.89 -19.93 22.64
C LYS A 102 15.23 -19.50 21.22
N LEU A 103 14.24 -18.99 20.49
CA LEU A 103 14.46 -18.43 19.16
C LEU A 103 15.36 -17.19 19.19
N LEU A 104 15.17 -16.29 20.17
CA LEU A 104 16.06 -15.13 20.33
C LEU A 104 17.52 -15.55 20.52
N LYS A 105 17.78 -16.56 21.36
CA LYS A 105 19.14 -17.10 21.57
C LYS A 105 19.72 -17.66 20.27
N GLU A 106 18.96 -18.47 19.55
CA GLU A 106 19.39 -19.09 18.29
C GLU A 106 19.72 -18.05 17.21
N ILE A 107 18.86 -17.05 17.01
CA ILE A 107 19.12 -15.97 16.05
C ILE A 107 20.30 -15.11 16.48
N THR A 108 20.44 -14.83 17.78
CA THR A 108 21.57 -14.05 18.31
C THR A 108 22.90 -14.76 18.07
N LYS A 109 22.97 -16.07 18.31
CA LYS A 109 24.16 -16.88 17.99
C LYS A 109 24.51 -16.79 16.51
N ARG A 110 23.53 -17.00 15.62
CA ARG A 110 23.72 -16.84 14.17
C ARG A 110 24.17 -15.43 13.79
N TYR A 111 23.65 -14.41 14.47
CA TYR A 111 24.06 -13.02 14.28
C TYR A 111 25.55 -12.87 14.60
N PHE A 112 26.02 -13.40 15.73
CA PHE A 112 27.43 -13.32 16.13
C PHE A 112 28.39 -14.03 15.19
N GLU A 113 27.95 -15.14 14.58
CA GLU A 113 28.72 -15.91 13.60
C GLU A 113 28.82 -15.20 12.24
N LYS A 114 27.80 -14.42 11.85
CA LYS A 114 27.68 -13.86 10.51
C LYS A 114 27.87 -12.35 10.44
N ARG A 115 28.00 -11.65 11.58
CA ARG A 115 28.08 -10.19 11.65
C ARG A 115 29.16 -9.71 12.61
N LEU A 116 29.80 -8.61 12.23
CA LEU A 116 30.68 -7.86 13.11
C LEU A 116 29.85 -6.95 14.00
N LEU A 117 30.02 -7.06 15.32
CA LEU A 117 29.43 -6.13 16.28
C LEU A 117 30.33 -4.90 16.41
N LYS A 118 29.77 -3.73 16.10
CA LYS A 118 30.40 -2.43 16.36
C LYS A 118 29.49 -1.62 17.27
N GLU A 119 30.07 -0.83 18.16
CA GLU A 119 29.32 0.00 19.12
C GLU A 119 28.59 1.17 18.46
N ILE A 120 29.08 1.64 17.31
CA ILE A 120 28.49 2.76 16.59
C ILE A 120 27.07 2.42 16.12
N ALA A 121 26.17 3.39 16.19
CA ALA A 121 24.83 3.32 15.60
C ALA A 121 24.60 4.61 14.80
N PRO A 122 25.13 4.70 13.57
CA PRO A 122 25.02 5.89 12.74
C PRO A 122 23.55 6.22 12.46
N GLU A 123 23.22 7.51 12.55
CA GLU A 123 21.86 8.00 12.31
C GLU A 123 21.39 7.66 10.88
N GLU A 124 22.30 7.79 9.92
CA GLU A 124 22.09 7.59 8.50
C GLU A 124 21.69 6.13 8.20
N TRP A 125 22.27 5.17 8.91
CA TRP A 125 21.97 3.75 8.72
C TRP A 125 20.55 3.42 9.20
N ILE A 126 20.16 4.00 10.33
CA ILE A 126 18.83 3.81 10.90
C ILE A 126 17.79 4.52 10.03
N GLN A 127 18.07 5.73 9.57
CA GLN A 127 17.20 6.45 8.64
C GLN A 127 17.05 5.68 7.32
N ALA A 128 18.13 5.13 6.75
CA ALA A 128 18.06 4.33 5.53
C ALA A 128 17.16 3.08 5.69
N ILE A 129 17.21 2.39 6.83
CA ILE A 129 16.30 1.27 7.12
C ILE A 129 14.85 1.78 7.21
N LEU A 130 14.61 2.91 7.87
CA LEU A 130 13.27 3.52 7.97
C LEU A 130 12.73 3.96 6.59
N ASP A 131 13.59 4.47 5.71
CA ASP A 131 13.22 4.88 4.35
C ASP A 131 12.88 3.67 3.48
N SER A 132 13.57 2.54 3.67
CA SER A 132 13.24 1.29 2.99
C SER A 132 11.81 0.82 3.32
N HIS A 133 11.29 1.21 4.48
CA HIS A 133 9.93 0.90 4.93
C HIS A 133 8.86 1.84 4.32
N ALA A 134 9.25 2.94 3.66
CA ALA A 134 8.32 3.93 3.10
C ALA A 134 7.37 3.34 2.05
N SER A 135 7.76 2.25 1.38
CA SER A 135 6.91 1.49 0.44
C SER A 135 5.55 1.12 1.05
N ARG A 136 5.50 0.79 2.35
CA ARG A 136 4.27 0.45 3.07
C ARG A 136 3.30 1.63 3.21
N LYS A 137 3.82 2.86 3.25
CA LYS A 137 3.03 4.09 3.35
C LYS A 137 2.36 4.47 2.02
N LYS A 138 2.89 3.99 0.88
CA LYS A 138 2.38 4.32 -0.46
C LYS A 138 0.95 3.86 -0.71
N GLY A 139 0.50 2.79 -0.03
CA GLY A 139 -0.87 2.30 -0.09
C GLY A 139 -1.88 3.39 0.29
N GLN A 140 -1.72 3.94 1.50
CA GLN A 140 -2.59 5.00 2.01
C GLN A 140 -2.41 6.33 1.27
N ALA A 141 -1.19 6.64 0.83
CA ALA A 141 -0.89 7.86 0.10
C ALA A 141 -1.65 7.96 -1.23
N ARG A 142 -1.80 6.83 -1.94
CA ARG A 142 -2.58 6.75 -3.18
C ARG A 142 -4.04 7.13 -2.99
N GLU A 143 -4.69 6.59 -1.96
CA GLU A 143 -6.07 6.95 -1.63
C GLU A 143 -6.18 8.43 -1.28
N ASN A 144 -5.22 8.96 -0.52
CA ASN A 144 -5.21 10.37 -0.14
C ASN A 144 -5.02 11.29 -1.36
N LYS A 145 -4.23 10.89 -2.36
CA LYS A 145 -4.10 11.60 -3.64
C LYS A 145 -5.45 11.73 -4.34
N LEU A 146 -6.18 10.63 -4.47
CA LEU A 146 -7.51 10.61 -5.11
C LEU A 146 -8.53 11.45 -4.33
N LEU A 147 -8.53 11.34 -3.00
CA LEU A 147 -9.40 12.16 -2.15
C LEU A 147 -9.09 13.65 -2.29
N LYS A 148 -7.81 14.06 -2.37
CA LYS A 148 -7.44 15.47 -2.57
C LYS A 148 -7.94 16.01 -3.92
N ILE A 149 -7.89 15.19 -4.98
CA ILE A 149 -8.46 15.56 -6.29
C ILE A 149 -9.97 15.78 -6.18
N LEU A 150 -10.69 14.89 -5.47
CA LEU A 150 -12.12 15.01 -5.25
C LEU A 150 -12.49 16.23 -4.39
N GLU A 151 -11.73 16.51 -3.32
CA GLU A 151 -11.91 17.70 -2.47
C GLU A 151 -11.73 18.99 -3.28
N GLY A 152 -10.74 19.04 -4.17
CA GLY A 152 -10.53 20.18 -5.08
C GLY A 152 -11.71 20.43 -6.02
N GLU A 153 -12.51 19.41 -6.31
CA GLU A 153 -13.74 19.49 -7.10
C GLU A 153 -15.01 19.53 -6.24
N LYS A 154 -14.87 19.93 -4.97
CA LYS A 154 -15.94 20.18 -3.98
C LYS A 154 -16.74 18.94 -3.58
N TYR A 155 -16.14 17.76 -3.60
CA TYR A 155 -16.76 16.56 -3.04
C TYR A 155 -16.68 16.57 -1.50
N LYS A 156 -17.77 16.21 -0.84
CA LYS A 156 -17.75 15.95 0.61
C LYS A 156 -17.13 14.57 0.88
N ILE A 157 -16.03 14.54 1.62
CA ILE A 157 -15.35 13.30 1.99
C ILE A 157 -15.88 12.77 3.32
N PHE A 158 -16.42 11.55 3.30
CA PHE A 158 -16.89 10.86 4.49
C PHE A 158 -15.74 10.08 5.12
N LYS A 159 -15.44 10.40 6.39
CA LYS A 159 -14.43 9.71 7.20
C LYS A 159 -15.02 8.43 7.82
N LYS A 160 -14.16 7.65 8.48
CA LYS A 160 -14.55 6.45 9.25
C LYS A 160 -15.68 6.80 10.22
N GLY A 161 -16.79 6.05 10.16
CA GLY A 161 -17.99 6.29 10.96
C GLY A 161 -19.08 7.13 10.29
N GLY A 162 -18.87 7.61 9.06
CA GLY A 162 -19.93 8.24 8.27
C GLY A 162 -21.10 7.28 7.98
N LYS A 163 -22.32 7.82 7.95
CA LYS A 163 -23.55 7.06 7.69
C LYS A 163 -23.90 7.04 6.20
N TRP A 164 -24.42 5.90 5.72
CA TRP A 164 -24.83 5.76 4.32
C TRP A 164 -25.97 6.71 3.93
N SER A 165 -26.92 6.93 4.83
CA SER A 165 -28.06 7.83 4.60
C SER A 165 -27.60 9.27 4.32
N ASP A 166 -26.60 9.74 5.05
CA ASP A 166 -26.03 11.09 4.85
C ASP A 166 -25.23 11.17 3.55
N PHE A 167 -24.55 10.09 3.16
CA PHE A 167 -23.87 10.01 1.87
C PHE A 167 -24.83 10.17 0.68
N LEU A 168 -26.02 9.58 0.76
CA LEU A 168 -27.01 9.66 -0.32
C LEU A 168 -27.60 11.07 -0.50
N LYS A 169 -27.78 11.81 0.60
CA LYS A 169 -28.32 13.18 0.60
C LYS A 169 -27.40 14.17 -0.12
N ILE A 170 -26.10 13.88 -0.18
CA ILE A 170 -25.11 14.79 -0.75
C ILE A 170 -24.97 14.52 -2.25
N LYS A 171 -25.04 15.58 -3.07
CA LYS A 171 -24.89 15.48 -4.53
C LYS A 171 -23.51 14.96 -4.92
N LYS A 172 -22.44 15.50 -4.34
CA LYS A 172 -21.04 15.12 -4.59
C LYS A 172 -20.39 14.61 -3.32
N ALA A 173 -20.19 13.30 -3.22
CA ALA A 173 -19.64 12.68 -2.03
C ALA A 173 -18.65 11.58 -2.38
N ALA A 174 -17.69 11.34 -1.49
CA ALA A 174 -16.81 10.17 -1.61
C ALA A 174 -16.49 9.59 -0.22
N ALA A 175 -16.23 8.29 -0.18
CA ALA A 175 -15.89 7.57 1.04
C ALA A 175 -14.87 6.46 0.73
N LYS A 176 -14.01 6.16 1.71
CA LYS A 176 -13.18 4.95 1.69
C LYS A 176 -14.04 3.76 2.07
N PHE A 177 -13.87 2.63 1.38
CA PHE A 177 -14.40 1.39 1.91
C PHE A 177 -13.66 0.99 3.19
N SER A 178 -14.30 0.16 4.00
CA SER A 178 -13.71 -0.30 5.26
C SER A 178 -14.03 -1.75 5.54
N SER A 179 -13.11 -2.45 6.18
CA SER A 179 -13.23 -3.86 6.55
C SER A 179 -14.15 -4.10 7.75
N GLY A 180 -14.42 -3.09 8.58
CA GLY A 180 -15.20 -3.25 9.81
C GLY A 180 -16.69 -3.48 9.54
N LYS A 181 -17.28 -4.54 10.12
CA LYS A 181 -18.72 -4.87 10.01
C LYS A 181 -19.64 -3.72 10.48
N LYS A 182 -19.19 -2.93 11.46
CA LYS A 182 -19.94 -1.78 12.00
C LYS A 182 -19.96 -0.56 11.06
N SER A 183 -19.05 -0.49 10.09
CA SER A 183 -19.01 0.62 9.15
C SER A 183 -20.12 0.50 8.10
N ASP A 184 -20.70 1.62 7.69
CA ASP A 184 -21.70 1.66 6.63
C ASP A 184 -21.11 1.54 5.22
N PHE A 185 -19.81 1.82 5.07
CA PHE A 185 -19.06 1.66 3.83
C PHE A 185 -18.31 0.32 3.78
N ASN A 186 -18.85 -0.72 4.41
CA ASN A 186 -18.41 -2.09 4.15
C ASN A 186 -19.02 -2.57 2.82
N ILE A 187 -18.26 -3.35 2.04
CA ILE A 187 -18.68 -3.85 0.74
C ILE A 187 -20.02 -4.59 0.75
N SER A 188 -20.34 -5.35 1.80
CA SER A 188 -21.62 -6.08 1.90
C SER A 188 -22.82 -5.14 2.00
N LYS A 189 -22.70 -4.09 2.83
CA LYS A 189 -23.73 -3.06 2.98
C LYS A 189 -23.85 -2.23 1.71
N VAL A 190 -22.74 -1.83 1.10
CA VAL A 190 -22.75 -1.08 -0.17
C VAL A 190 -23.41 -1.90 -1.28
N ARG A 191 -23.10 -3.19 -1.40
CA ARG A 191 -23.76 -4.10 -2.36
C ARG A 191 -25.26 -4.15 -2.16
N LYS A 192 -25.72 -4.30 -0.92
CA LYS A 192 -27.15 -4.31 -0.58
C LYS A 192 -27.81 -2.96 -0.90
N ASN A 193 -27.18 -1.86 -0.50
CA ASN A 193 -27.74 -0.51 -0.65
C ASN A 193 -27.80 -0.03 -2.11
N LEU A 194 -26.85 -0.47 -2.95
CA LEU A 194 -26.82 -0.14 -4.37
C LEU A 194 -27.45 -1.22 -5.26
N ASN A 195 -27.86 -2.36 -4.67
CA ASN A 195 -28.34 -3.55 -5.37
C ASN A 195 -27.39 -4.01 -6.49
N ILE A 196 -26.09 -4.13 -6.17
CA ILE A 196 -25.03 -4.53 -7.10
C ILE A 196 -24.40 -5.87 -6.69
N LYS A 197 -23.94 -6.63 -7.69
CA LYS A 197 -23.31 -7.93 -7.46
C LYS A 197 -21.83 -7.81 -7.13
N MET A 198 -21.08 -7.03 -7.92
CA MET A 198 -19.61 -6.94 -7.86
C MET A 198 -18.94 -8.33 -7.77
N GLN A 199 -19.26 -9.23 -8.71
CA GLN A 199 -18.70 -10.59 -8.73
C GLN A 199 -17.23 -10.56 -9.19
N THR A 200 -16.32 -10.33 -8.25
CA THR A 200 -14.89 -10.63 -8.45
C THR A 200 -14.65 -12.11 -8.14
N THR A 201 -13.90 -12.81 -8.98
CA THR A 201 -13.51 -14.21 -8.84
C THR A 201 -12.75 -14.50 -7.56
N LYS A 202 -12.08 -13.49 -6.99
CA LYS A 202 -11.40 -13.57 -5.68
C LYS A 202 -12.29 -13.02 -4.57
N GLN A 203 -12.49 -13.83 -3.53
CA GLN A 203 -13.33 -13.55 -2.36
C GLN A 203 -13.04 -12.17 -1.74
N ASN A 204 -14.10 -11.39 -1.52
CA ASN A 204 -14.17 -10.24 -0.60
C ASN A 204 -13.07 -9.17 -0.74
N LYS A 205 -12.53 -8.94 -1.94
CA LYS A 205 -11.59 -7.83 -2.16
C LYS A 205 -12.30 -6.49 -1.89
N ILE A 206 -11.79 -5.76 -0.91
CA ILE A 206 -12.25 -4.42 -0.56
C ILE A 206 -11.67 -3.47 -1.61
N LEU A 207 -12.53 -2.86 -2.41
CA LEU A 207 -12.13 -1.80 -3.33
C LEU A 207 -11.80 -0.54 -2.53
N ASP A 208 -11.03 0.39 -3.08
CA ASP A 208 -10.50 1.49 -2.27
C ASP A 208 -11.55 2.57 -1.95
N LEU A 209 -12.30 3.06 -2.96
CA LEU A 209 -13.19 4.22 -2.83
C LEU A 209 -14.56 4.00 -3.47
N ILE A 210 -15.58 4.65 -2.91
CA ILE A 210 -16.86 4.91 -3.56
C ILE A 210 -17.06 6.42 -3.73
N ILE A 211 -17.49 6.85 -4.92
CA ILE A 211 -17.72 8.24 -5.28
C ILE A 211 -19.15 8.37 -5.82
N LYS A 212 -19.89 9.37 -5.35
CA LYS A 212 -21.24 9.71 -5.80
C LYS A 212 -21.23 11.08 -6.47
N ASN A 213 -21.84 11.18 -7.64
CA ASN A 213 -22.09 12.44 -8.35
C ASN A 213 -23.53 12.47 -8.90
N GLY A 214 -24.43 13.15 -8.20
CA GLY A 214 -25.86 13.06 -8.46
C GLY A 214 -26.35 11.64 -8.22
N ASN A 215 -26.90 11.01 -9.26
CA ASN A 215 -27.40 9.64 -9.24
C ASN A 215 -26.34 8.60 -9.65
N LYS A 216 -25.18 9.05 -10.13
CA LYS A 216 -24.09 8.17 -10.58
C LYS A 216 -23.20 7.78 -9.42
N PHE A 217 -22.83 6.50 -9.38
CA PHE A 217 -21.89 5.95 -8.42
C PHE A 217 -20.70 5.35 -9.14
N PHE A 218 -19.50 5.68 -8.68
CA PHE A 218 -18.25 5.15 -9.16
C PHE A 218 -17.60 4.35 -8.05
N ILE A 219 -17.29 3.11 -8.37
CA ILE A 219 -16.56 2.21 -7.48
C ILE A 219 -15.14 2.12 -8.01
N LEU A 220 -14.16 2.41 -7.16
CA LEU A 220 -12.79 2.63 -7.58
C LEU A 220 -11.83 1.70 -6.85
N GLU A 221 -11.01 0.99 -7.62
CA GLU A 221 -9.79 0.33 -7.14
C GLU A 221 -8.57 1.09 -7.67
N ALA A 222 -7.62 1.33 -6.80
CA ALA A 222 -6.40 2.02 -7.12
C ALA A 222 -5.16 1.16 -6.81
N LYS A 223 -4.13 1.28 -7.64
CA LYS A 223 -2.78 0.76 -7.35
C LYS A 223 -1.73 1.79 -7.73
N HIS A 224 -0.62 1.77 -7.01
CA HIS A 224 0.59 2.51 -7.34
C HIS A 224 1.73 1.50 -7.45
N ILE A 225 2.31 1.38 -8.65
CA ILE A 225 3.32 0.36 -8.95
C ILE A 225 4.52 1.00 -9.65
N ASN A 226 5.66 1.03 -8.96
CA ASN A 226 6.90 1.69 -9.41
C ASN A 226 8.08 0.73 -9.67
N ALA A 227 7.95 -0.56 -9.36
CA ALA A 227 9.00 -1.57 -9.59
C ALA A 227 8.59 -2.55 -10.69
N SER A 228 9.44 -3.50 -11.05
CA SER A 228 9.10 -4.71 -11.84
C SER A 228 9.09 -5.96 -10.95
N GLY A 229 8.25 -6.96 -11.25
CA GLY A 229 8.26 -8.26 -10.55
C GLY A 229 6.97 -9.10 -10.70
N GLY A 230 7.05 -10.41 -10.51
CA GLY A 230 5.95 -11.36 -10.77
C GLY A 230 4.69 -11.15 -9.92
N ALA A 231 4.82 -10.70 -8.67
CA ALA A 231 3.69 -10.37 -7.81
C ALA A 231 2.82 -9.22 -8.37
N GLN A 232 3.40 -8.36 -9.21
CA GLN A 232 2.68 -7.23 -9.81
C GLN A 232 1.80 -7.66 -10.97
N ASP A 233 2.18 -8.69 -11.71
CA ASP A 233 1.36 -9.17 -12.83
C ASP A 233 0.00 -9.68 -12.33
N LYS A 234 0.00 -10.36 -11.18
CA LYS A 234 -1.24 -10.74 -10.50
C LYS A 234 -2.09 -9.53 -10.13
N GLN A 235 -1.47 -8.44 -9.68
CA GLN A 235 -2.19 -7.19 -9.36
C GLN A 235 -2.78 -6.55 -10.61
N ILE A 236 -2.06 -6.53 -11.74
CA ILE A 236 -2.59 -6.00 -13.01
C ILE A 236 -3.76 -6.85 -13.52
N SER A 237 -3.64 -8.18 -13.50
CA SER A 237 -4.75 -9.06 -13.89
C SER A 237 -6.00 -8.84 -13.03
N GLU A 238 -5.83 -8.61 -11.72
CA GLU A 238 -6.95 -8.23 -10.83
C GLU A 238 -7.57 -6.88 -11.19
N LEU A 239 -6.78 -5.91 -11.65
CA LEU A 239 -7.32 -4.64 -12.14
C LEU A 239 -8.08 -4.81 -13.46
N ILE A 240 -7.56 -5.62 -14.38
CA ILE A 240 -8.22 -5.90 -15.66
C ILE A 240 -9.59 -6.55 -15.41
N GLU A 241 -9.68 -7.48 -14.46
CA GLU A 241 -10.94 -8.10 -14.05
C GLU A 241 -11.98 -7.08 -13.58
N ILE A 242 -11.58 -6.04 -12.85
CA ILE A 242 -12.50 -4.98 -12.41
C ILE A 242 -13.11 -4.24 -13.61
N THR A 243 -12.34 -4.04 -14.69
CA THR A 243 -12.87 -3.38 -15.90
C THR A 243 -13.93 -4.21 -16.63
N SER A 244 -13.95 -5.54 -16.45
CA SER A 244 -14.97 -6.40 -17.07
C SER A 244 -16.28 -6.43 -16.28
N LEU A 245 -16.31 -5.93 -15.05
CA LEU A 245 -17.51 -5.95 -14.20
C LEU A 245 -18.63 -5.11 -14.79
N LYS A 246 -19.82 -5.71 -14.89
CA LYS A 246 -21.03 -5.06 -15.39
C LYS A 246 -22.16 -5.21 -14.39
N GLU A 247 -22.88 -4.11 -14.14
CA GLU A 247 -24.09 -4.10 -13.34
C GLU A 247 -25.31 -3.85 -14.22
N LYS A 248 -26.50 -4.17 -13.72
CA LYS A 248 -27.76 -3.88 -14.41
C LYS A 248 -28.03 -2.37 -14.53
N SER A 249 -27.60 -1.59 -13.53
CA SER A 249 -27.81 -0.16 -13.47
C SER A 249 -26.79 0.60 -14.32
N GLU A 250 -27.27 1.47 -15.21
CA GLU A 250 -26.41 2.34 -16.04
C GLU A 250 -25.73 3.45 -15.23
N ASN A 251 -26.21 3.73 -14.03
CA ASN A 251 -25.63 4.72 -13.11
C ASN A 251 -24.44 4.16 -12.31
N MET A 252 -24.13 2.88 -12.47
CA MET A 252 -22.99 2.24 -11.83
C MET A 252 -21.80 2.21 -12.76
N HIS A 253 -20.68 2.73 -12.25
CA HIS A 253 -19.42 2.84 -12.97
C HIS A 253 -18.28 2.20 -12.17
N TYR A 254 -17.30 1.66 -12.87
CA TYR A 254 -16.09 1.10 -12.28
C TYR A 254 -14.87 1.89 -12.74
N ILE A 255 -14.02 2.28 -11.80
CA ILE A 255 -12.76 2.96 -12.08
C ILE A 255 -11.62 2.07 -11.61
N VAL A 256 -10.74 1.74 -12.54
CA VAL A 256 -9.40 1.26 -12.25
C VAL A 256 -8.47 2.46 -12.34
N PHE A 257 -7.81 2.76 -11.23
CA PHE A 257 -6.79 3.79 -11.17
C PHE A 257 -5.41 3.15 -11.03
N LEU A 258 -4.56 3.35 -12.03
CA LEU A 258 -3.17 2.88 -11.98
C LEU A 258 -2.22 4.08 -12.02
N ASP A 259 -1.41 4.18 -10.98
CA ASP A 259 -0.42 5.23 -10.77
C ASP A 259 0.99 4.65 -10.80
N GLY A 260 1.98 5.52 -11.00
CA GLY A 260 3.38 5.18 -11.02
C GLY A 260 3.89 4.71 -12.39
N TYR A 261 5.16 4.32 -12.41
CA TYR A 261 5.88 3.97 -13.63
C TYR A 261 5.20 2.84 -14.44
N LYS A 262 4.58 1.86 -13.76
CA LYS A 262 3.87 0.77 -14.43
C LYS A 262 2.66 1.26 -15.23
N SER A 263 2.02 2.36 -14.80
CA SER A 263 0.94 3.00 -15.56
C SER A 263 1.46 3.46 -16.92
N ASN A 264 2.62 4.12 -16.94
CA ASN A 264 3.26 4.60 -18.17
C ASN A 264 3.64 3.45 -19.10
N LEU A 265 4.10 2.31 -18.55
CA LEU A 265 4.39 1.12 -19.34
C LEU A 265 3.12 0.51 -19.96
N ILE A 266 2.06 0.35 -19.19
CA ILE A 266 0.80 -0.23 -19.67
C ILE A 266 0.11 0.70 -20.68
N LEU A 267 0.17 2.00 -20.49
CA LEU A 267 -0.45 2.97 -21.39
C LEU A 267 0.45 3.35 -22.58
N GLY A 268 1.74 3.04 -22.51
CA GLY A 268 2.74 3.37 -23.53
C GLY A 268 2.58 2.61 -24.84
N ASP A 269 3.43 2.93 -25.81
CA ASP A 269 3.34 2.35 -27.16
C ASP A 269 3.72 0.87 -27.22
N GLU A 270 2.92 0.11 -27.96
CA GLU A 270 3.02 -1.35 -28.12
C GLU A 270 4.40 -1.81 -28.61
N ILE A 271 5.11 -0.96 -29.36
CA ILE A 271 6.39 -1.29 -30.00
C ILE A 271 7.49 -1.61 -28.98
N LYS A 272 7.42 -1.07 -27.75
CA LYS A 272 8.44 -1.29 -26.69
C LYS A 272 8.07 -2.39 -25.70
N SER A 273 6.98 -3.13 -25.95
CA SER A 273 6.37 -4.01 -24.95
C SER A 273 6.52 -5.51 -25.29
N GLY A 274 7.02 -6.30 -24.34
CA GLY A 274 7.07 -7.77 -24.48
C GLY A 274 5.67 -8.40 -24.55
N GLY A 275 5.58 -9.68 -24.94
CA GLY A 275 4.29 -10.35 -25.25
C GLY A 275 3.21 -10.24 -24.16
N LYS A 276 3.60 -10.29 -22.87
CA LYS A 276 2.66 -10.19 -21.75
C LYS A 276 2.03 -8.81 -21.58
N LEU A 277 2.81 -7.75 -21.77
CA LEU A 277 2.33 -6.37 -21.64
C LEU A 277 1.36 -6.03 -22.78
N LYS A 278 1.66 -6.50 -24.00
CA LYS A 278 0.75 -6.42 -25.15
C LYS A 278 -0.58 -7.13 -24.87
N GLN A 279 -0.54 -8.31 -24.27
CA GLN A 279 -1.76 -9.04 -23.89
C GLN A 279 -2.59 -8.25 -22.87
N GLN A 280 -1.96 -7.69 -21.83
CA GLN A 280 -2.63 -6.85 -20.84
C GLN A 280 -3.29 -5.62 -21.49
N GLN A 281 -2.58 -4.91 -22.38
CA GLN A 281 -3.11 -3.78 -23.13
C GLN A 281 -4.33 -4.15 -23.97
N LYS A 282 -4.24 -5.27 -24.70
CA LYS A 282 -5.33 -5.79 -25.52
C LYS A 282 -6.57 -6.10 -24.68
N GLU A 283 -6.39 -6.78 -23.54
CA GLU A 283 -7.48 -7.11 -22.63
C GLU A 283 -8.16 -5.87 -22.04
N ILE A 284 -7.37 -4.87 -21.61
CA ILE A 284 -7.89 -3.58 -21.13
C ILE A 284 -8.75 -2.93 -22.22
N LEU A 285 -8.22 -2.79 -23.44
CA LEU A 285 -8.94 -2.15 -24.54
C LEU A 285 -10.21 -2.91 -24.93
N LEU A 286 -10.16 -4.25 -24.95
CA LEU A 286 -11.33 -5.09 -25.21
C LEU A 286 -12.41 -4.87 -24.15
N ASN A 287 -12.04 -4.85 -22.87
CA ASN A 287 -12.99 -4.63 -21.78
C ASN A 287 -13.60 -3.23 -21.82
N LEU A 288 -12.81 -2.19 -22.06
CA LEU A 288 -13.30 -0.80 -22.17
C LEU A 288 -14.24 -0.63 -23.36
N LYS A 289 -13.96 -1.28 -24.51
CA LYS A 289 -14.86 -1.27 -25.67
C LYS A 289 -16.19 -1.97 -25.39
N LYS A 290 -16.15 -3.12 -24.69
CA LYS A 290 -17.35 -3.90 -24.32
C LYS A 290 -18.16 -3.23 -23.21
N ASN A 291 -17.51 -2.49 -22.31
CA ASN A 291 -18.14 -1.92 -21.12
C ASN A 291 -17.86 -0.41 -21.00
N LYS A 292 -18.81 0.39 -21.50
CA LYS A 292 -18.73 1.86 -21.53
C LYS A 292 -18.71 2.51 -20.14
N ASN A 293 -19.14 1.79 -19.10
CA ASN A 293 -19.19 2.28 -17.72
C ASN A 293 -17.94 1.96 -16.90
N SER A 294 -16.98 1.25 -17.49
CA SER A 294 -15.67 0.98 -16.89
C SER A 294 -14.62 1.94 -17.42
N PHE A 295 -13.73 2.38 -16.54
CA PHE A 295 -12.65 3.33 -16.84
C PHE A 295 -11.32 2.77 -16.36
N TRP A 296 -10.28 2.93 -17.17
CA TRP A 296 -8.89 2.68 -16.79
C TRP A 296 -8.13 4.00 -16.90
N LEU A 297 -7.69 4.52 -15.75
CA LEU A 297 -7.24 5.90 -15.63
C LEU A 297 -5.91 6.00 -14.88
N ASN A 298 -5.10 6.98 -15.26
CA ASN A 298 -4.06 7.53 -14.40
C ASN A 298 -4.54 8.85 -13.78
N THR A 299 -3.63 9.62 -13.16
CA THR A 299 -3.93 10.91 -12.52
C THR A 299 -4.59 11.92 -13.46
N ALA A 300 -4.10 12.05 -14.68
CA ALA A 300 -4.63 12.99 -15.67
C ALA A 300 -6.06 12.59 -16.09
N GLY A 301 -6.25 11.31 -16.43
CA GLY A 301 -7.55 10.77 -16.80
C GLY A 301 -8.58 10.89 -15.67
N PHE A 302 -8.20 10.54 -14.44
CA PHE A 302 -9.06 10.66 -13.26
C PHE A 302 -9.44 12.11 -12.98
N SER A 303 -8.45 13.01 -12.94
CA SER A 303 -8.70 14.45 -12.71
C SER A 303 -9.65 15.03 -13.76
N ARG A 304 -9.49 14.64 -15.03
CA ARG A 304 -10.37 15.09 -16.10
C ARG A 304 -11.78 14.53 -15.97
N LEU A 305 -11.92 13.24 -15.67
CA LEU A 305 -13.23 12.62 -15.42
C LEU A 305 -13.99 13.35 -14.32
N ILE A 306 -13.35 13.60 -13.16
CA ILE A 306 -14.00 14.31 -12.05
C ILE A 306 -14.40 15.74 -12.43
N LYS A 307 -13.59 16.44 -13.24
CA LYS A 307 -13.95 17.76 -13.77
C LYS A 307 -15.15 17.74 -14.72
N ASP A 308 -15.21 16.76 -15.61
CA ASP A 308 -16.28 16.64 -16.61
C ASP A 308 -17.62 16.17 -16.00
N LEU A 309 -17.61 15.71 -14.74
CA LEU A 309 -18.78 15.40 -13.90
C LEU A 309 -19.41 16.63 -13.23
N LYS A 310 -18.90 17.84 -13.48
CA LYS A 310 -19.57 19.10 -13.13
C LYS A 310 -20.96 19.19 -13.71
#